data_AF-A0A0R2G130-F1
#
_entry.id   AF-A0A0R2G130-F1
#
_cell.length_a   1.000
_cell.length_b   1.000
_cell.length_c   1.000
_cell.angle_alpha   90.00
_cell.angle_beta   90.00
_cell.angle_gamma   90.00
#
_symmetry.space_group_name_H-M   'P 1'
#
loop_
_entity.id
_entity.type
_entity.pdbx_description
1 polymer ?
#
loop_
_entity_poly.entity_id
_entity_poly.type
_entity_poly.pdbx_seq_one_letter_code
_entity_poly.pdbx_strand_id
1 'polypeptide(L)' 'MIDIKNGYSAYAVDAKSRLKFKMFGAKTGIPIEVIVPRKHDFRLRVLGLTTKFEEQVFNNFDYTVMDLIGG' A
#
# COMPACT_ATOMS: atom_id res chain seq x y z
N MET A 1 -7.22 1.08 -4.96
CA MET A 1 -7.60 2.33 -4.24
C MET A 1 -6.32 2.91 -3.65
N ILE A 2 -6.07 4.21 -3.82
CA ILE A 2 -4.81 4.84 -3.37
C ILE A 2 -5.06 5.64 -2.08
N ASP A 3 -4.24 5.39 -1.06
CA ASP A 3 -4.21 6.13 0.20
C ASP A 3 -2.80 6.74 0.38
N ILE A 4 -2.72 8.08 0.46
CA ILE A 4 -1.46 8.82 0.56
C ILE A 4 -1.19 9.20 2.03
N LYS A 5 -0.01 8.89 2.54
CA LYS A 5 0.39 9.11 3.95
C LYS A 5 1.73 9.82 4.06
N ASN A 6 1.90 10.67 5.07
CA ASN A 6 3.16 11.40 5.30
C ASN A 6 4.29 10.56 5.94
N GLY A 7 4.08 9.25 6.17
CA GLY A 7 5.08 8.36 6.76
C GLY A 7 4.55 6.96 7.08
N TYR A 8 5.45 5.99 7.30
CA TYR A 8 5.12 4.63 7.77
C TYR A 8 5.34 4.38 9.25
N SER A 9 5.65 5.43 10.05
CA SER A 9 5.79 5.22 11.49
C SER A 9 4.52 4.55 12.02
N ALA A 10 4.63 3.70 13.06
CA ALA A 10 3.47 3.05 13.67
C ALA A 10 2.39 4.06 14.13
N TYR A 11 2.75 5.34 14.25
CA TYR A 11 1.86 6.48 14.50
C TYR A 11 1.19 7.04 13.24
N ALA A 12 1.82 6.92 12.06
CA ALA A 12 1.31 7.45 10.79
C ALA A 12 0.43 6.42 10.04
N VAL A 13 0.76 5.13 10.13
CA VAL A 13 -0.14 4.03 9.73
C VAL A 13 -0.79 3.51 10.99
N ASP A 14 -1.81 4.23 11.45
CA ASP A 14 -2.62 3.84 12.60
C ASP A 14 -3.02 2.36 12.48
N ALA A 15 -2.65 1.53 13.45
CA ALA A 15 -2.86 0.07 13.39
C ALA A 15 -4.34 -0.28 13.12
N LYS A 16 -5.27 0.57 13.55
CA LYS A 16 -6.70 0.47 13.24
C LYS A 16 -7.01 0.64 11.76
N SER A 17 -6.32 1.56 11.08
CA SER A 17 -6.46 1.78 9.64
C SER A 17 -5.95 0.56 8.87
N ARG A 18 -4.82 -0.02 9.28
CA ARG A 18 -4.31 -1.27 8.69
C ARG A 18 -5.30 -2.43 8.80
N LEU A 19 -5.96 -2.58 9.95
CA LEU A 19 -6.99 -3.63 10.13
C LEU A 19 -8.22 -3.38 9.26
N LYS A 20 -8.71 -2.13 9.21
CA LYS A 20 -9.82 -1.73 8.33
C LYS A 20 -9.50 -1.99 6.86
N PHE A 21 -8.29 -1.68 6.42
CA PHE A 21 -7.85 -1.94 5.05
C PHE A 21 -7.72 -3.42 4.73
N LYS A 22 -7.21 -4.22 5.67
CA LYS A 22 -7.18 -5.69 5.52
C LYS A 22 -8.59 -6.26 5.39
N MET A 23 -9.52 -5.84 6.24
CA MET A 23 -10.92 -6.27 6.18
C MET A 23 -11.61 -5.80 4.89
N PHE A 24 -11.34 -4.57 4.45
CA PHE A 24 -11.88 -4.03 3.22
C PHE A 24 -11.38 -4.82 2.00
N GLY A 25 -10.07 -5.05 1.90
CA GLY A 25 -9.49 -5.84 0.80
C GLY A 25 -10.04 -7.27 0.78
N ALA A 26 -10.14 -7.92 1.95
CA ALA A 26 -10.72 -9.26 2.05
C ALA A 26 -12.21 -9.32 1.65
N LYS A 27 -12.99 -8.27 1.94
CA LYS A 27 -14.43 -8.22 1.62
C LYS A 27 -14.72 -7.82 0.18
N THR A 28 -13.91 -6.93 -0.39
CA THR A 28 -14.15 -6.34 -1.71
C THR A 28 -13.32 -6.98 -2.82
N GLY A 29 -12.26 -7.72 -2.48
CA GLY A 29 -11.30 -8.24 -3.45
C GLY A 29 -10.40 -7.16 -4.06
N ILE A 30 -10.54 -5.90 -3.64
CA ILE A 30 -9.77 -4.77 -4.18
C ILE A 30 -8.55 -4.51 -3.28
N PRO A 31 -7.33 -4.59 -3.83
CA PRO A 31 -6.13 -4.22 -3.09
C PRO A 31 -6.08 -2.71 -2.80
N ILE A 32 -5.52 -2.36 -1.64
CA ILE A 32 -5.33 -0.97 -1.22
C ILE A 32 -3.85 -0.64 -1.31
N GLU A 33 -3.52 0.40 -2.07
CA GLU A 33 -2.18 0.90 -2.28
C GLU A 33 -1.90 2.05 -1.30
N VAL A 34 -0.94 1.86 -0.39
CA VAL A 34 -0.52 2.88 0.57
C VAL A 34 0.78 3.50 0.11
N ILE A 35 0.71 4.78 -0.24
CA ILE A 35 1.82 5.55 -0.79
C ILE A 35 2.35 6.52 0.26
N VAL A 36 3.68 6.51 0.45
CA VAL A 36 4.37 7.49 1.28
C VAL A 36 5.31 8.30 0.39
N PRO A 37 4.95 9.53 0.01
CA PRO A 37 5.81 10.39 -0.76
C PRO A 37 7.01 10.84 0.05
N ARG A 38 8.17 10.85 -0.60
CA ARG A 38 9.42 11.43 -0.14
C ARG A 38 9.86 12.48 -1.17
N LYS A 39 10.99 13.13 -0.93
CA LYS A 39 11.43 14.30 -1.70
C LYS A 39 11.58 14.05 -3.22
N HIS A 40 11.97 12.85 -3.63
CA HIS A 40 12.26 12.50 -5.03
C HIS A 40 11.66 11.17 -5.50
N ASP A 41 11.04 10.44 -4.58
CA ASP A 41 10.47 9.13 -4.83
C ASP A 41 9.31 8.92 -3.85
N PHE A 42 8.63 7.79 -3.96
CA PHE A 42 7.68 7.36 -2.97
C PHE A 42 7.87 5.89 -2.67
N ARG A 43 7.50 5.52 -1.47
CA ARG A 43 7.36 4.12 -1.10
C ARG A 43 5.92 3.71 -1.33
N LEU A 44 5.74 2.49 -1.79
CA LEU A 44 4.46 1.85 -2.01
C LEU A 44 4.40 0.58 -1.17
N ARG A 45 3.26 0.41 -0.50
CA ARG A 45 2.92 -0.84 0.19
C ARG A 45 1.49 -1.22 -0.14
N VAL A 46 1.29 -2.43 -0.65
CA VAL A 46 -0.05 -2.95 -0.90
C VAL A 46 -0.58 -3.66 0.34
N LEU A 47 -1.79 -3.30 0.76
CA LEU A 47 -2.54 -3.91 1.86
C LEU A 47 -3.78 -4.61 1.31
N GLY A 48 -4.24 -5.65 2.02
CA GLY A 48 -5.39 -6.45 1.61
C GLY A 48 -5.03 -7.66 0.74
N LEU A 49 -3.75 -7.88 0.46
CA LEU A 49 -3.25 -9.11 -0.15
C LEU A 49 -3.17 -10.24 0.89
N THR A 50 -3.37 -11.47 0.42
CA THR A 50 -3.15 -12.70 1.21
C THR A 50 -1.66 -13.00 1.38
N THR A 51 -0.83 -12.54 0.45
CA THR A 51 0.63 -12.66 0.46
C THR A 51 1.28 -11.49 1.19
N LYS A 52 2.47 -11.74 1.76
CA LYS A 52 3.29 -10.67 2.34
C LYS A 52 3.89 -9.84 1.22
N PHE A 53 3.43 -8.60 1.08
CA PHE A 53 4.00 -7.62 0.17
C PHE A 53 5.07 -6.80 0.90
N GLU A 54 6.31 -6.85 0.41
CA GLU A 54 7.39 -5.99 0.89
C GLU A 54 7.25 -4.59 0.31
N GLU A 55 7.67 -3.58 1.08
CA GLU A 55 7.63 -2.20 0.58
C GLU A 55 8.56 -2.02 -0.62
N GLN A 56 8.04 -1.39 -1.67
CA GLN A 56 8.80 -1.09 -2.87
C GLN A 56 8.93 0.42 -3.03
N VAL A 57 10.03 0.88 -3.62
CA VAL A 57 10.28 2.30 -3.88
C VAL A 57 10.08 2.56 -5.36
N PHE A 58 9.25 3.55 -5.67
CA PHE A 58 8.96 3.98 -7.03
C PHE A 58 9.25 5.46 -7.18
N ASN A 59 9.64 5.87 -8.37
CA ASN A 59 9.83 7.27 -8.75
C ASN A 59 8.71 7.79 -9.67
N ASN A 60 7.84 6.89 -10.17
CA ASN A 60 6.73 7.20 -11.05
C ASN A 60 5.57 6.20 -10.84
N PHE A 61 4.42 6.47 -11.45
CA PHE A 61 3.22 5.63 -11.38
C PHE A 61 3.09 4.69 -12.58
N ASP A 62 4.19 4.40 -13.27
CA ASP A 62 4.20 3.54 -14.45
C ASP A 62 4.30 2.06 -14.03
N TYR A 63 3.30 1.60 -13.28
CA TYR A 63 3.17 0.22 -12.82
C TYR A 63 1.69 -0.16 -12.73
N THR A 64 1.42 -1.45 -12.81
CA THR A 64 0.10 -2.01 -12.46
C THR A 64 0.18 -2.77 -11.15
N VAL A 65 -0.96 -2.88 -10.47
CA VAL A 65 -1.04 -3.70 -9.24
C VAL A 65 -0.71 -5.17 -9.51
N MET A 66 -0.93 -5.66 -10.74
CA MET A 66 -0.57 -7.01 -11.16
C MET A 66 0.95 -7.22 -11.16
N ASP A 67 1.72 -6.21 -11.58
CA ASP A 67 3.18 -6.25 -11.56
C ASP A 67 3.73 -6.36 -10.12
N LEU A 68 2.99 -5.82 -9.16
CA LEU A 68 3.37 -5.83 -7.74
C LEU A 68 3.12 -7.20 -7.08
N ILE A 69 2.05 -7.90 -7.49
CA ILE A 69 1.66 -9.16 -6.86
C ILE A 69 2.31 -10.40 -7.48
N GLY A 70 3.15 -10.21 -8.50
CA GLY A 70 3.84 -11.29 -9.20
C GLY A 70 2.88 -12.16 -9.99
N GLY A 71 2.30 -11.57 -11.04
CA GLY A 71 1.32 -12.20 -11.94
C GLY A 71 1.63 -13.64 -12.34
#